data_AF-A0A944SHR9-F1
#
_entry.id   AF-A0A944SHR9-F1
#
_cell.length_a   1.000
_cell.length_b   1.000
_cell.length_c   1.000
_cell.angle_alpha   90.00
_cell.angle_beta   90.00
_cell.angle_gamma   90.00
#
_symmetry.space_group_name_H-M   'P 1'
#
loop_
_entity.id
_entity.type
_entity.pdbx_description
1 polymer ?
#
loop_
_entity_poly.entity_id
_entity_poly.type
_entity_poly.pdbx_seq_one_letter_code
_entity_poly.pdbx_strand_id
1 'polypeptide(L)' 'MLGLPANVLIEDESLRDGLQIEKRLFSIEEKLHFIRGLEAFGVRRI' A
#
# COMPACT_ATOMS: atom_id res chain seq x y z
N MET A 1 -4.08 -31.58 -6.33
CA MET A 1 -3.30 -30.64 -5.49
C MET A 1 -3.23 -29.32 -6.23
N LEU A 2 -3.64 -28.21 -5.62
CA LEU A 2 -3.46 -26.88 -6.23
C LEU A 2 -1.96 -26.54 -6.16
N GLY A 3 -1.32 -26.36 -7.32
CA GLY A 3 0.12 -26.06 -7.43
C GLY A 3 0.42 -24.58 -7.18
N LEU A 4 0.12 -24.10 -5.97
CA LEU A 4 0.33 -22.70 -5.61
C LEU A 4 1.77 -22.42 -5.15
N PRO A 5 2.25 -21.17 -5.36
CA PRO A 5 3.57 -20.77 -4.89
C PRO A 5 3.63 -20.77 -3.36
N ALA A 6 4.82 -21.07 -2.82
CA ALA A 6 5.08 -21.10 -1.37
C ALA A 6 5.04 -19.70 -0.73
N ASN A 7 5.31 -18.65 -1.51
CA ASN A 7 5.31 -17.27 -1.05
C ASN A 7 4.65 -16.37 -2.10
N VAL A 8 3.91 -15.36 -1.62
CA VAL A 8 3.36 -14.29 -2.44
C VAL A 8 3.84 -12.97 -1.84
N LEU A 9 4.46 -12.14 -2.67
CA LEU A 9 4.80 -10.77 -2.29
C LEU A 9 3.57 -9.90 -2.49
N ILE A 10 3.19 -9.16 -1.46
CA ILE A 10 2.17 -8.11 -1.56
C ILE A 10 2.90 -6.77 -1.65
N GLU A 11 2.63 -6.05 -2.74
CA GLU A 11 3.10 -4.69 -2.99
C GLU A 11 1.88 -3.77 -3.01
N ASP A 12 1.92 -2.70 -2.22
CA ASP A 12 0.87 -1.69 -2.19
C ASP A 12 1.21 -0.55 -3.16
N GLU A 13 0.23 -0.04 -3.88
CA GLU A 13 0.38 1.12 -4.78
C GLU A 13 -0.61 2.25 -4.45
N SER A 14 -1.32 2.16 -3.32
CA SER A 14 -2.44 3.05 -2.99
C SER A 14 -2.02 4.53 -2.92
N LEU A 15 -0.82 4.81 -2.37
CA LEU A 15 -0.27 6.16 -2.25
C LEU A 15 0.15 6.80 -3.58
N ARG A 16 0.34 5.98 -4.63
CA ARG A 16 0.69 6.44 -5.97
C ARG A 16 -0.52 6.35 -6.88
N ASP A 17 -0.92 5.14 -7.25
CA ASP A 17 -1.97 4.92 -8.25
C ASP A 17 -3.35 5.35 -7.73
N GLY A 18 -3.64 5.01 -6.47
CA GLY A 18 -4.89 5.39 -5.82
C GLY A 18 -5.03 6.90 -5.66
N LEU A 19 -4.08 7.53 -4.96
CA LEU A 19 -4.15 8.97 -4.68
C LEU A 19 -4.02 9.85 -5.93
N GLN A 20 -3.50 9.34 -7.05
CA GLN A 20 -3.34 10.12 -8.28
C GLN A 20 -4.68 10.54 -8.90
N ILE A 21 -5.73 9.73 -8.75
CA ILE A 21 -7.06 10.02 -9.31
C ILE A 21 -8.04 10.63 -8.31
N GLU A 22 -7.62 10.75 -7.05
CA GLU A 22 -8.49 11.24 -6.00
C GLU A 22 -8.85 12.71 -6.17
N LYS A 23 -10.13 13.04 -6.00
CA LYS A 23 -10.62 14.42 -6.10
C LYS A 23 -10.13 15.28 -4.94
N ARG A 24 -9.85 14.65 -3.79
CA ARG A 24 -9.34 15.30 -2.60
C ARG A 24 -7.82 15.26 -2.63
N LEU A 25 -7.20 16.43 -2.40
CA LEU A 25 -5.78 16.53 -2.15
C LEU A 25 -5.47 16.12 -0.71
N PHE A 26 -4.56 15.16 -0.55
CA PHE A 26 -4.07 14.71 0.75
C PHE A 26 -2.80 15.46 1.12
N SER A 27 -2.74 15.93 2.36
CA SER A 27 -1.53 16.48 2.96
C SER A 27 -0.44 15.42 3.07
N ILE A 28 0.80 15.87 3.30
CA ILE A 28 1.93 14.96 3.50
C ILE A 28 1.74 14.15 4.78
N GLU A 29 1.22 14.75 5.83
CA GLU A 29 0.97 14.13 7.13
C GLU A 29 -0.04 12.97 7.02
N GLU A 30 -1.11 13.16 6.23
CA GLU A 30 -2.08 12.10 5.95
C GLU A 30 -1.45 10.96 5.16
N LYS A 31 -0.61 11.27 4.16
CA LYS A 31 0.13 10.24 3.41
C LYS A 31 1.07 9.44 4.32
N LEU A 32 1.81 10.12 5.19
CA LEU A 32 2.69 9.47 6.17
C LEU A 32 1.90 8.61 7.16
N HIS A 33 0.68 8.99 7.52
CA HIS A 33 -0.20 8.16 8.35
C HIS A 33 -0.55 6.84 7.66
N PHE A 34 -0.88 6.86 6.35
CA PHE A 34 -1.13 5.64 5.59
C PHE A 34 0.09 4.72 5.52
N ILE A 35 1.28 5.28 5.23
CA ILE A 35 2.53 4.50 5.18
C ILE A 35 2.76 3.77 6.51
N ARG A 36 2.66 4.48 7.64
CA ARG A 36 2.83 3.87 8.97
C ARG A 36 1.83 2.75 9.24
N GLY A 37 0.60 2.89 8.75
CA GLY A 37 -0.41 1.84 8.81
C GLY A 37 0.01 0.60 8.01
N LEU A 38 0.36 0.78 6.74
CA LEU A 38 0.80 -0.30 5.85
C LEU A 38 2.01 -1.06 6.41
N GLU A 39 3.01 -0.33 6.91
CA GLU A 39 4.20 -0.92 7.54
C GLU A 39 3.84 -1.74 8.79
N ALA A 40 2.92 -1.24 9.62
CA ALA A 40 2.45 -1.93 10.84
C ALA A 40 1.72 -3.25 10.54
N PHE A 41 1.10 -3.38 9.36
CA PHE A 41 0.44 -4.62 8.92
C PHE A 41 1.34 -5.52 8.07
N GLY A 42 2.64 -5.23 8.02
CA GLY A 42 3.62 -6.13 7.40
C GLY A 42 3.81 -5.93 5.91
N VAL A 43 3.20 -4.91 5.30
CA VAL A 43 3.53 -4.52 3.92
C VAL A 43 4.98 -4.03 3.90
N ARG A 44 5.76 -4.55 2.95
CA ARG A 44 7.21 -4.26 2.84
C ARG A 44 7.56 -3.47 1.59
N ARG A 45 6.65 -3.41 0.62
CA ARG A 45 6.79 -2.66 -0.62
C ARG A 45 5.51 -1.84 -0.80
N ILE A 46 5.67 -0.52 -0.75
CA ILE A 46 4.64 0.52 -0.73
C ILE A 46 5.02 1.56 -1.78
#